data_AF-A0A3B0XGG7-F1
#
_entry.id   AF-A0A3B0XGG7-F1
#
_cell.length_a   1.000
_cell.length_b   1.000
_cell.length_c   1.000
_cell.angle_alpha   90.00
_cell.angle_beta   90.00
_cell.angle_gamma   90.00
#
_symmetry.space_group_name_H-M   'P 1'
#
loop_
_entity.id
_entity.type
_entity.pdbx_description
1 polymer ?
#
loop_
_entity_poly.entity_id
_entity_poly.type
_entity_poly.pdbx_seq_one_letter_code
_entity_poly.pdbx_strand_id
1 'polypeptide(L)'
;MSAQCPKTESLQQQVLISAKQLSQAISDNFTQHHLPTDWLNRLIRQALSDPEFRIQALRFIDVLPSLTNDHELAEHLQEYFCTTDLPRLAEWGLNLTDKRWSTRVCATTVRYTLRGLARKFMGGSKLHHALTSISHLRHQGMNFSLDLLGEATISEAEGETYQQNYLQIMQSLCEPVNNWPHNPLLDTSHGIVAPRLNLSIKLSSLYSQITPCAPEHSIEQICIKLRPLLRKAMHTNTFITIDMEQYDFKHIVLGCFKQIIMEDEFVSWPHIGLAMQAYLKDTYTDIKLLLELLEKRDAPVTIRLVRGAYWDYENVIAKQNNWPSPVWINKNDTDYNYEHCLHLLLTSHPVIHTAIASHNPRSIAYAIALIEHLNLQPDQFEFQMLYGMADTLKHALAQLNYRLRVYVPYGDTLPGMAYLVRRLLENSSTQNILESGFESNSFNFDDHTFDAPEPSDSFMQFIAVENSKFHNTPLFRFTDEKERQSYKEAIKQTKEKFAQHYPLLINGKEIISQQSISSYNPSNQNELIGTVSCATQDHADLALHAASSSFKKWRTYD
;
A
#
# COMPACT_ATOMS: atom_id res chain seq x y z
N MET A 1 18.83 7.25 -23.58
CA MET A 1 18.55 8.67 -23.92
C MET A 1 17.34 9.08 -23.10
N SER A 2 17.48 10.11 -22.27
CA SER A 2 16.50 10.57 -21.28
C SER A 2 15.23 11.08 -21.97
N ALA A 3 14.11 10.38 -21.79
CA ALA A 3 12.79 10.95 -22.05
C ALA A 3 12.54 12.01 -20.96
N GLN A 4 12.99 13.24 -21.22
CA GLN A 4 12.56 14.39 -20.43
C GLN A 4 11.05 14.52 -20.64
N CYS A 5 10.28 14.47 -19.54
CA CYS A 5 8.90 14.94 -19.54
C CYS A 5 8.90 16.33 -20.20
N PRO A 6 8.02 16.62 -21.18
CA PRO A 6 7.97 17.95 -21.76
C PRO A 6 7.50 18.94 -20.68
N LYS A 7 8.46 19.48 -19.92
CA LYS A 7 8.36 20.77 -19.25
C LYS A 7 8.35 21.87 -20.32
N THR A 8 7.51 21.75 -21.33
CA THR A 8 7.21 22.90 -22.18
C THR A 8 6.38 23.83 -21.32
N GLU A 9 6.76 25.10 -21.21
CA GLU A 9 5.96 26.13 -20.52
C GLU A 9 4.48 26.07 -20.92
N SER A 10 4.20 25.64 -22.15
CA SER A 10 2.87 25.33 -22.70
C SER A 10 2.07 24.31 -21.88
N LEU A 11 2.66 23.20 -21.41
CA LEU A 11 1.94 22.17 -20.66
C LEU A 11 1.62 22.67 -19.25
N GLN A 12 2.57 23.33 -18.58
CA GLN A 12 2.33 23.92 -17.26
C GLN A 12 1.25 25.03 -17.32
N GLN A 13 1.21 25.82 -18.38
CA GLN A 13 0.12 26.76 -18.63
C GLN A 13 -1.24 26.06 -18.78
N GLN A 14 -1.29 24.93 -19.51
CA GLN A 14 -2.50 24.11 -19.61
C GLN A 14 -2.93 23.57 -18.24
N VAL A 15 -1.98 23.10 -17.40
CA VAL A 15 -2.30 22.66 -16.03
C VAL A 15 -2.99 23.76 -15.23
N LEU A 16 -2.50 25.01 -15.31
CA LEU A 16 -3.12 26.14 -14.62
C LEU A 16 -4.53 26.44 -15.16
N ILE A 17 -4.78 26.26 -16.46
CA ILE A 17 -6.11 26.41 -17.07
C ILE A 17 -7.05 25.31 -16.57
N SER A 18 -6.63 24.04 -16.62
CA SER A 18 -7.40 22.90 -16.13
C SER A 18 -7.69 23.02 -14.63
N ALA A 19 -6.72 23.54 -13.85
CA ALA A 19 -6.91 23.83 -12.43
C ALA A 19 -8.01 24.88 -12.21
N LYS A 20 -8.03 25.97 -12.99
CA LYS A 20 -9.09 27.00 -12.93
C LYS A 20 -10.47 26.44 -13.23
N GLN A 21 -10.60 25.62 -14.27
CA GLN A 21 -11.85 24.95 -14.60
C GLN A 21 -12.31 24.01 -13.48
N LEU A 22 -11.39 23.21 -12.93
CA LEU A 22 -11.67 22.30 -11.83
C LEU A 22 -12.13 23.05 -10.57
N SER A 23 -11.47 24.14 -10.22
CA SER A 23 -11.83 24.98 -9.07
C SER A 23 -13.21 25.62 -9.23
N GLN A 24 -13.54 26.11 -10.43
CA GLN A 24 -14.87 26.65 -10.72
C GLN A 24 -15.96 25.58 -10.53
N ALA A 25 -15.77 24.39 -11.11
CA ALA A 25 -16.71 23.28 -10.96
C ALA A 25 -16.86 22.82 -9.50
N ILE A 26 -15.80 22.91 -8.70
CA ILE A 26 -15.85 22.60 -7.26
C ILE A 26 -16.66 23.65 -6.50
N SER A 27 -16.46 24.94 -6.81
CA SER A 27 -17.19 26.04 -6.19
C SER A 27 -18.70 25.95 -6.46
N ASP A 28 -19.08 25.67 -7.71
CA ASP A 28 -20.49 25.54 -8.12
C ASP A 28 -21.23 24.40 -7.40
N ASN A 29 -20.51 23.32 -7.07
CA ASN A 29 -21.04 22.18 -6.31
C ASN A 29 -21.19 22.45 -4.81
N PHE A 30 -20.31 23.26 -4.24
CA PHE A 30 -20.32 23.56 -2.81
C PHE A 30 -21.59 24.30 -2.39
N THR A 31 -22.09 25.19 -3.24
CA THR A 31 -23.33 25.95 -3.01
C THR A 31 -24.60 25.09 -2.95
N GLN A 32 -24.55 23.83 -3.41
CA GLN A 32 -25.71 22.93 -3.49
C GLN A 32 -25.76 21.86 -2.39
N HIS A 33 -24.66 21.58 -1.69
CA HIS A 33 -24.58 20.50 -0.70
C HIS A 33 -23.94 20.97 0.62
N HIS A 34 -24.78 21.45 1.55
CA HIS A 34 -24.40 21.55 2.96
C HIS A 34 -24.18 20.14 3.55
N LEU A 35 -22.93 19.73 3.74
CA LEU A 35 -22.62 18.46 4.40
C LEU A 35 -22.74 18.60 5.94
N PRO A 36 -23.59 17.81 6.61
CA PRO A 36 -23.73 17.83 8.06
C PRO A 36 -22.66 16.92 8.69
N THR A 37 -21.40 17.38 8.80
CA THR A 37 -20.37 16.68 9.58
C THR A 37 -19.40 17.63 10.28
N ASP A 38 -19.93 18.63 11.00
CA ASP A 38 -19.13 19.63 11.73
C ASP A 38 -18.16 18.99 12.74
N TRP A 39 -18.56 17.91 13.41
CA TRP A 39 -17.74 17.30 14.46
C TRP A 39 -16.55 16.51 13.93
N LEU A 40 -16.68 15.78 12.80
CA LEU A 40 -15.57 15.02 12.22
C LEU A 40 -14.49 15.96 11.70
N ASN A 41 -14.91 17.06 11.07
CA ASN A 41 -13.97 18.08 10.60
C ASN A 41 -13.27 18.73 11.79
N ARG A 42 -13.91 18.88 12.96
CA ARG A 42 -13.25 19.32 14.20
C ARG A 42 -12.25 18.28 14.73
N LEU A 43 -12.60 16.99 14.73
CA LEU A 43 -11.68 15.92 15.14
C LEU A 43 -10.42 15.91 14.26
N ILE A 44 -10.58 16.01 12.94
CA ILE A 44 -9.45 16.05 11.99
C ILE A 44 -8.60 17.31 12.24
N ARG A 45 -9.22 18.49 12.37
CA ARG A 45 -8.52 19.74 12.73
C ARG A 45 -7.72 19.61 14.01
N GLN A 46 -8.33 19.03 15.04
CA GLN A 46 -7.69 18.87 16.33
C GLN A 46 -6.50 17.90 16.25
N ALA A 47 -6.67 16.76 15.57
CA ALA A 47 -5.59 15.81 15.32
C ALA A 47 -4.46 16.41 14.47
N LEU A 48 -4.78 17.33 13.54
CA LEU A 48 -3.78 18.09 12.80
C LEU A 48 -3.01 19.07 13.68
N SER A 49 -3.70 19.74 14.61
CA SER A 49 -3.11 20.77 15.46
C SER A 49 -2.28 20.23 16.65
N ASP A 50 -2.55 18.99 17.09
CA ASP A 50 -1.97 18.40 18.29
C ASP A 50 -1.44 16.98 18.01
N PRO A 51 -0.11 16.82 17.85
CA PRO A 51 0.50 15.52 17.55
C PRO A 51 0.30 14.47 18.64
N GLU A 52 0.26 14.86 19.92
CA GLU A 52 0.08 13.92 21.03
C GLU A 52 -1.37 13.40 21.02
N PHE A 53 -2.33 14.31 20.88
CA PHE A 53 -3.73 13.95 20.72
C PHE A 53 -3.96 13.03 19.51
N ARG A 54 -3.32 13.33 18.37
CA ARG A 54 -3.40 12.49 17.15
C ARG A 54 -2.97 11.06 17.41
N ILE A 55 -1.83 10.86 18.10
CA ILE A 55 -1.33 9.52 18.41
C ILE A 55 -2.35 8.77 19.27
N GLN A 56 -2.86 9.40 20.32
CA GLN A 56 -3.82 8.77 21.22
C GLN A 56 -5.15 8.46 20.53
N ALA A 57 -5.68 9.39 19.74
CA ALA A 57 -6.92 9.21 18.98
C ALA A 57 -6.81 8.06 17.98
N LEU A 58 -5.73 7.99 17.20
CA LEU A 58 -5.55 6.93 16.20
C LEU A 58 -5.39 5.55 16.86
N ARG A 59 -4.61 5.44 17.94
CA ARG A 59 -4.46 4.20 18.71
C ARG A 59 -5.76 3.77 19.39
N PHE A 60 -6.53 4.71 19.92
CA PHE A 60 -7.83 4.42 20.51
C PHE A 60 -8.82 3.89 19.46
N ILE A 61 -8.86 4.49 18.26
CA ILE A 61 -9.70 4.00 17.16
C ILE A 61 -9.27 2.59 16.72
N ASP A 62 -7.97 2.32 16.70
CA ASP A 62 -7.41 1.02 16.31
C ASP A 62 -7.81 -0.10 17.30
N VAL A 63 -7.71 0.14 18.60
CA VAL A 63 -8.07 -0.86 19.62
C VAL A 63 -9.58 -1.00 19.81
N LEU A 64 -10.37 0.01 19.44
CA LEU A 64 -11.82 0.09 19.67
C LEU A 64 -12.60 -1.19 19.32
N PRO A 65 -12.38 -1.85 18.16
CA PRO A 65 -13.15 -3.02 17.79
C PRO A 65 -12.95 -4.22 18.72
N SER A 66 -11.80 -4.28 19.40
CA SER A 66 -11.46 -5.30 20.39
C SER A 66 -12.13 -5.06 21.74
N LEU A 67 -12.70 -3.87 21.97
CA LEU A 67 -13.35 -3.48 23.22
C LEU A 67 -14.80 -3.94 23.24
N THR A 68 -15.01 -5.18 23.69
CA THR A 68 -16.28 -5.90 23.59
C THR A 68 -17.35 -5.41 24.57
N ASN A 69 -16.95 -4.78 25.68
CA ASN A 69 -17.88 -4.30 26.70
C ASN A 69 -17.66 -2.81 27.07
N ASP A 70 -18.68 -2.21 27.66
CA ASP A 70 -18.70 -0.77 27.98
C ASP A 70 -17.68 -0.38 29.07
N HIS A 71 -17.29 -1.33 29.91
CA HIS A 71 -16.31 -1.09 30.98
C HIS A 71 -14.91 -0.91 30.39
N GLU A 72 -14.45 -1.87 29.59
CA GLU A 72 -13.18 -1.81 28.85
C GLU A 72 -13.08 -0.54 28.02
N LEU A 73 -14.16 -0.18 27.32
CA LEU A 73 -14.20 1.04 26.53
C LEU A 73 -14.01 2.31 27.37
N ALA A 74 -14.68 2.40 28.52
CA ALA A 74 -14.56 3.56 29.39
C ALA A 74 -13.18 3.65 30.04
N GLU A 75 -12.60 2.51 30.41
CA GLU A 75 -11.24 2.39 30.95
C GLU A 75 -10.21 2.86 29.91
N HIS A 76 -10.27 2.34 28.68
CA HIS A 76 -9.38 2.77 27.61
C HIS A 76 -9.57 4.25 27.25
N LEU A 77 -10.82 4.74 27.22
CA LEU A 77 -11.07 6.16 26.97
C LEU A 77 -10.40 7.03 28.06
N GLN A 78 -10.39 6.58 29.32
CA GLN A 78 -9.65 7.26 30.37
C GLN A 78 -8.14 7.12 30.16
N GLU A 79 -7.60 5.92 29.94
CA GLU A 79 -6.16 5.72 29.74
C GLU A 79 -5.57 6.55 28.60
N TYR A 80 -6.28 6.64 27.47
CA TYR A 80 -5.81 7.38 26.29
C TYR A 80 -5.92 8.90 26.43
N PHE A 81 -6.89 9.41 27.22
CA PHE A 81 -7.23 10.84 27.24
C PHE A 81 -7.22 11.49 28.64
N CYS A 82 -6.83 10.78 29.71
CA CYS A 82 -6.84 11.31 31.09
C CYS A 82 -5.75 12.38 31.33
N THR A 83 -4.66 12.38 30.57
CA THR A 83 -3.58 13.38 30.66
C THR A 83 -3.81 14.59 29.75
N THR A 84 -4.73 14.48 28.79
CA THR A 84 -5.14 15.58 27.90
C THR A 84 -6.33 16.28 28.55
N ASP A 85 -6.40 17.62 28.49
CA ASP A 85 -7.52 18.38 29.06
C ASP A 85 -8.86 17.90 28.45
N LEU A 86 -9.56 17.04 29.22
CA LEU A 86 -10.93 16.53 29.00
C LEU A 86 -11.96 17.59 28.55
N PRO A 87 -11.89 18.89 28.90
CA PRO A 87 -12.78 19.90 28.33
C PRO A 87 -12.82 19.94 26.79
N ARG A 88 -11.79 19.44 26.07
CA ARG A 88 -11.81 19.40 24.59
C ARG A 88 -12.67 18.26 24.01
N LEU A 89 -12.93 17.18 24.75
CA LEU A 89 -13.84 16.11 24.29
C LEU A 89 -15.31 16.58 24.33
N ALA A 90 -15.64 17.59 25.13
CA ALA A 90 -16.96 18.23 25.12
C ALA A 90 -17.30 18.90 23.79
N GLU A 91 -16.28 19.33 23.03
CA GLU A 91 -16.45 19.92 21.69
C GLU A 91 -16.83 18.90 20.60
N TRP A 92 -16.68 17.60 20.89
CA TRP A 92 -17.18 16.49 20.04
C TRP A 92 -18.68 16.19 20.27
N GLY A 93 -19.38 17.06 21.01
CA GLY A 93 -20.80 16.89 21.36
C GLY A 93 -21.04 15.97 22.57
N LEU A 94 -19.97 15.57 23.26
CA LEU A 94 -20.03 14.78 24.49
C LEU A 94 -20.02 15.73 25.69
N ASN A 95 -21.16 16.32 26.07
CA ASN A 95 -21.25 17.12 27.31
C ASN A 95 -20.88 16.27 28.55
N LEU A 96 -19.60 16.21 28.87
CA LEU A 96 -19.02 15.46 29.97
C LEU A 96 -18.77 16.41 31.14
N THR A 97 -19.85 16.99 31.66
CA THR A 97 -19.83 17.74 32.91
C THR A 97 -20.31 16.83 34.06
N ASP A 98 -19.37 16.53 34.94
CA ASP A 98 -19.47 15.96 36.30
C ASP A 98 -19.64 14.44 36.56
N LYS A 99 -18.64 13.92 37.30
CA LYS A 99 -18.59 12.78 38.23
C LYS A 99 -19.47 11.55 37.98
N ARG A 100 -18.81 10.42 37.67
CA ARG A 100 -19.15 9.02 38.07
C ARG A 100 -20.51 8.40 37.67
N TRP A 101 -21.32 9.01 36.81
CA TRP A 101 -22.48 8.35 36.19
C TRP A 101 -22.60 8.82 34.72
N SER A 102 -22.72 8.01 33.68
CA SER A 102 -22.65 6.56 33.53
C SER A 102 -21.66 6.22 32.40
N THR A 103 -20.68 5.36 32.69
CA THR A 103 -19.71 4.85 31.70
C THR A 103 -20.40 4.25 30.47
N ARG A 104 -21.58 3.66 30.66
CA ARG A 104 -22.43 3.11 29.59
C ARG A 104 -22.94 4.14 28.57
N VAL A 105 -23.36 5.33 29.01
CA VAL A 105 -23.88 6.36 28.09
C VAL A 105 -22.76 7.00 27.27
N CYS A 106 -21.58 7.21 27.87
CA CYS A 106 -20.39 7.65 27.15
C CYS A 106 -19.92 6.59 26.14
N ALA A 107 -19.82 5.33 26.59
CA ALA A 107 -19.45 4.17 25.77
C ALA A 107 -20.35 4.00 24.53
N THR A 108 -21.66 4.08 24.74
CA THR A 108 -22.65 3.94 23.65
C THR A 108 -22.53 5.07 22.65
N THR A 109 -22.35 6.31 23.11
CA THR A 109 -22.19 7.48 22.22
C THR A 109 -20.89 7.38 21.43
N VAL A 110 -19.76 7.04 22.06
CA VAL A 110 -18.47 6.84 21.37
C VAL A 110 -18.55 5.76 20.30
N ARG A 111 -19.14 4.60 20.62
CA ARG A 111 -19.36 3.53 19.63
C ARG A 111 -20.27 3.96 18.49
N TYR A 112 -21.34 4.70 18.79
CA TYR A 112 -22.26 5.20 17.76
C TYR A 112 -21.54 6.15 16.81
N THR A 113 -20.80 7.12 17.35
CA THR A 113 -20.01 8.09 16.60
C THR A 113 -18.95 7.43 15.72
N LEU A 114 -18.19 6.48 16.28
CA LEU A 114 -17.13 5.76 15.54
C LEU A 114 -17.70 4.80 14.49
N ARG A 115 -18.83 4.14 14.76
CA ARG A 115 -19.57 3.38 13.73
C ARG A 115 -20.09 4.30 12.62
N GLY A 116 -20.56 5.49 12.95
CA GLY A 116 -20.94 6.51 11.98
C GLY A 116 -19.76 6.93 11.11
N LEU A 117 -18.58 7.08 11.72
CA LEU A 117 -17.34 7.38 11.01
C LEU A 117 -16.92 6.26 10.06
N ALA A 118 -16.98 4.99 10.51
CA ALA A 118 -16.78 3.81 9.66
C ALA A 118 -17.61 3.87 8.38
N ARG A 119 -18.91 4.13 8.55
CA ARG A 119 -19.89 4.14 7.46
C ARG A 119 -19.64 5.27 6.47
N LYS A 120 -18.97 6.37 6.88
CA LYS A 120 -18.59 7.43 5.94
C LYS A 120 -17.56 6.95 4.93
N PHE A 121 -16.62 6.12 5.35
CA PHE A 121 -15.51 5.64 4.51
C PHE A 121 -15.74 4.24 3.92
N MET A 122 -16.88 3.60 4.21
CA MET A 122 -17.25 2.28 3.70
C MET A 122 -18.60 2.30 2.99
N GLY A 123 -18.71 1.56 1.89
CA GLY A 123 -19.99 1.33 1.19
C GLY A 123 -20.97 0.45 1.96
N GLY A 124 -20.56 -0.13 3.08
CA GLY A 124 -21.45 -0.89 3.96
C GLY A 124 -20.75 -2.03 4.68
N SER A 125 -21.44 -2.61 5.66
CA SER A 125 -20.93 -3.76 6.41
C SER A 125 -21.34 -5.12 5.84
N LYS A 126 -22.28 -5.13 4.89
CA LYS A 126 -22.85 -6.33 4.28
C LYS A 126 -23.04 -6.08 2.79
N LEU A 127 -23.08 -7.16 2.02
CA LEU A 127 -23.16 -7.09 0.55
C LEU A 127 -24.37 -6.29 0.03
N HIS A 128 -25.53 -6.41 0.68
CA HIS A 128 -26.73 -5.65 0.28
C HIS A 128 -26.59 -4.14 0.55
N HIS A 129 -25.93 -3.74 1.63
CA HIS A 129 -25.62 -2.32 1.88
C HIS A 129 -24.64 -1.80 0.82
N ALA A 130 -23.62 -2.59 0.49
CA ALA A 130 -22.68 -2.26 -0.58
C ALA A 130 -23.40 -2.06 -1.92
N LEU A 131 -24.37 -2.93 -2.26
CA LEU A 131 -25.22 -2.79 -3.46
C LEU A 131 -25.98 -1.46 -3.47
N THR A 132 -26.58 -1.07 -2.35
CA THR A 132 -27.27 0.24 -2.23
C THR A 132 -26.31 1.41 -2.46
N SER A 133 -25.11 1.36 -1.87
CA SER A 133 -24.11 2.42 -2.04
C SER A 133 -23.60 2.52 -3.48
N ILE A 134 -23.29 1.40 -4.14
CA ILE A 134 -22.85 1.42 -5.54
C ILE A 134 -23.96 1.84 -6.50
N SER A 135 -25.22 1.52 -6.20
CA SER A 135 -26.37 1.99 -6.98
C SER A 135 -26.54 3.51 -6.86
N HIS A 136 -26.32 4.07 -5.67
CA HIS A 136 -26.35 5.52 -5.46
C HIS A 136 -25.26 6.23 -6.27
N LEU A 137 -24.02 5.73 -6.21
CA LEU A 137 -22.91 6.25 -7.02
C LEU A 137 -23.23 6.20 -8.52
N ARG A 138 -23.84 5.09 -8.97
CA ARG A 138 -24.25 4.94 -10.36
C ARG A 138 -25.27 6.00 -10.80
N HIS A 139 -26.25 6.31 -9.95
CA HIS A 139 -27.22 7.39 -10.22
C HIS A 139 -26.56 8.78 -10.28
N GLN A 140 -25.45 8.97 -9.57
CA GLN A 140 -24.65 10.19 -9.60
C GLN A 140 -23.66 10.24 -10.79
N GLY A 141 -23.74 9.30 -11.74
CA GLY A 141 -22.86 9.28 -12.91
C GLY A 141 -21.45 8.79 -12.61
N MET A 142 -21.27 7.96 -11.58
CA MET A 142 -19.97 7.38 -11.22
C MET A 142 -19.98 5.85 -11.29
N ASN A 143 -18.83 5.27 -11.65
CA ASN A 143 -18.56 3.83 -11.52
C ASN A 143 -18.03 3.51 -10.12
N PHE A 144 -17.84 2.21 -9.85
CA PHE A 144 -17.30 1.72 -8.59
C PHE A 144 -16.23 0.63 -8.79
N SER A 145 -15.45 0.37 -7.74
CA SER A 145 -14.57 -0.78 -7.56
C SER A 145 -14.78 -1.27 -6.13
N LEU A 146 -15.35 -2.46 -5.92
CA LEU A 146 -15.56 -2.98 -4.57
C LEU A 146 -14.27 -3.59 -4.03
N ASP A 147 -13.92 -3.26 -2.79
CA ASP A 147 -12.83 -3.90 -2.03
C ASP A 147 -13.42 -4.60 -0.82
N LEU A 148 -13.16 -5.91 -0.71
CA LEU A 148 -13.55 -6.67 0.47
C LEU A 148 -12.53 -6.42 1.58
N LEU A 149 -12.96 -5.70 2.60
CA LEU A 149 -12.17 -5.51 3.81
C LEU A 149 -12.11 -6.80 4.62
N GLY A 150 -10.92 -7.11 5.11
CA GLY A 150 -10.77 -8.00 6.25
C GLY A 150 -9.36 -7.95 6.83
N GLU A 151 -9.07 -8.87 7.73
CA GLU A 151 -7.80 -8.94 8.46
C GLU A 151 -6.68 -9.57 7.62
N ALA A 152 -5.45 -9.49 8.14
CA ALA A 152 -4.33 -10.18 7.52
C ALA A 152 -4.63 -11.69 7.51
N THR A 153 -4.52 -12.32 6.33
CA THR A 153 -4.68 -13.77 6.19
C THR A 153 -3.45 -14.46 6.76
N ILE A 154 -3.62 -15.16 7.87
CA ILE A 154 -2.56 -15.85 8.61
C ILE A 154 -2.68 -17.38 8.53
N SER A 155 -3.75 -17.90 7.91
CA SER A 155 -3.91 -19.33 7.63
C SER A 155 -4.48 -19.61 6.24
N GLU A 156 -4.24 -20.81 5.72
CA GLU A 156 -4.79 -21.24 4.42
C GLU A 156 -6.32 -21.34 4.44
N ALA A 157 -6.92 -21.66 5.59
CA ALA A 157 -8.37 -21.70 5.75
C ALA A 157 -9.00 -20.30 5.62
N GLU A 158 -8.33 -19.26 6.15
CA GLU A 158 -8.73 -17.87 5.94
C GLU A 158 -8.58 -17.49 4.46
N GLY A 159 -7.47 -17.86 3.81
CA GLY A 159 -7.25 -17.59 2.39
C GLY A 159 -8.31 -18.22 1.49
N GLU A 160 -8.73 -19.45 1.80
CA GLU A 160 -9.85 -20.12 1.14
C GLU A 160 -11.18 -19.40 1.40
N THR A 161 -11.43 -18.96 2.62
CA THR A 161 -12.64 -18.20 2.97
C THR A 161 -12.69 -16.88 2.19
N TYR A 162 -11.57 -16.17 2.08
CA TYR A 162 -11.45 -14.97 1.26
C TYR A 162 -11.74 -15.21 -0.22
N GLN A 163 -11.15 -16.28 -0.77
CA GLN A 163 -11.41 -16.67 -2.16
C GLN A 163 -12.90 -16.96 -2.39
N GLN A 164 -13.54 -17.72 -1.49
CA GLN A 164 -14.98 -18.01 -1.57
C GLN A 164 -15.83 -16.76 -1.47
N ASN A 165 -15.47 -15.80 -0.61
CA ASN A 165 -16.16 -14.53 -0.51
C ASN A 165 -16.12 -13.77 -1.84
N TYR A 166 -14.98 -13.70 -2.52
CA TYR A 166 -14.90 -13.07 -3.85
C TYR A 166 -15.77 -13.79 -4.90
N LEU A 167 -15.78 -15.11 -4.92
CA LEU A 167 -16.66 -15.89 -5.80
C LEU A 167 -18.14 -15.61 -5.53
N GLN A 168 -18.52 -15.49 -4.25
CA GLN A 168 -19.89 -15.18 -3.84
C GLN A 168 -20.31 -13.76 -4.23
N ILE A 169 -19.41 -12.76 -4.15
CA ILE A 169 -19.67 -11.40 -4.63
C ILE A 169 -20.01 -11.43 -6.11
N MET A 170 -19.14 -12.06 -6.92
CA MET A 170 -19.35 -12.14 -8.36
C MET A 170 -20.65 -12.84 -8.70
N GLN A 171 -20.98 -13.94 -7.99
CA GLN A 171 -22.23 -14.66 -8.18
C GLN A 171 -23.47 -13.83 -7.82
N SER A 172 -23.41 -13.05 -6.74
CA SER A 172 -24.58 -12.36 -6.19
C SER A 172 -24.82 -10.99 -6.84
N LEU A 173 -23.76 -10.31 -7.29
CA LEU A 173 -23.85 -8.96 -7.83
C LEU A 173 -23.86 -8.89 -9.35
N CYS A 174 -23.45 -9.95 -10.08
CA CYS A 174 -23.35 -9.88 -11.53
C CYS A 174 -24.68 -9.53 -12.20
N GLU A 175 -25.77 -10.23 -11.88
CA GLU A 175 -27.08 -9.98 -12.48
C GLU A 175 -27.66 -8.60 -12.11
N PRO A 176 -27.75 -8.18 -10.82
CA PRO A 176 -28.24 -6.86 -10.46
C PRO A 176 -27.50 -5.71 -11.14
N VAL A 177 -26.16 -5.81 -11.24
CA VAL A 177 -25.31 -4.76 -11.81
C VAL A 177 -25.34 -4.79 -13.35
N ASN A 178 -25.38 -5.98 -13.95
CA ASN A 178 -25.47 -6.13 -15.41
C ASN A 178 -26.85 -5.75 -15.98
N ASN A 179 -27.88 -5.66 -15.14
CA ASN A 179 -29.21 -5.18 -15.54
C ASN A 179 -29.38 -3.66 -15.46
N TRP A 180 -28.37 -2.91 -15.00
CA TRP A 180 -28.45 -1.44 -14.98
C TRP A 180 -28.58 -0.85 -16.39
N PRO A 181 -29.24 0.32 -16.52
CA PRO A 181 -29.27 1.05 -17.78
C PRO A 181 -27.85 1.34 -18.29
N HIS A 182 -27.64 1.13 -19.58
CA HIS A 182 -26.37 1.42 -20.22
C HIS A 182 -26.09 2.92 -20.18
N ASN A 183 -24.89 3.28 -19.73
CA ASN A 183 -24.38 4.64 -19.76
C ASN A 183 -23.12 4.67 -20.64
N PRO A 184 -23.14 5.32 -21.82
CA PRO A 184 -22.01 5.31 -22.74
C PRO A 184 -20.70 5.82 -22.15
N LEU A 185 -20.73 6.83 -21.27
CA LEU A 185 -19.53 7.37 -20.63
C LEU A 185 -18.92 6.37 -19.64
N LEU A 186 -19.76 5.65 -18.90
CA LEU A 186 -19.31 4.78 -17.81
C LEU A 186 -19.06 3.34 -18.22
N ASP A 187 -19.79 2.86 -19.22
CA ASP A 187 -19.81 1.46 -19.63
C ASP A 187 -19.03 1.22 -20.93
N THR A 188 -18.26 2.19 -21.41
CA THR A 188 -17.44 2.04 -22.62
C THR A 188 -15.97 2.24 -22.27
N SER A 189 -15.13 1.34 -22.76
CA SER A 189 -13.67 1.45 -22.70
C SER A 189 -13.10 1.04 -24.05
N HIS A 190 -12.30 1.87 -24.70
CA HIS A 190 -11.74 1.60 -26.03
C HIS A 190 -12.80 1.13 -27.06
N GLY A 191 -13.97 1.77 -27.07
CA GLY A 191 -15.08 1.44 -27.97
C GLY A 191 -15.80 0.12 -27.69
N ILE A 192 -15.42 -0.62 -26.64
CA ILE A 192 -16.11 -1.86 -26.22
C ILE A 192 -16.87 -1.66 -24.92
N VAL A 193 -17.93 -2.44 -24.73
CA VAL A 193 -18.71 -2.43 -23.49
C VAL A 193 -17.85 -3.00 -22.36
N ALA A 194 -17.58 -2.17 -21.35
CA ALA A 194 -16.80 -2.53 -20.19
C ALA A 194 -17.67 -3.21 -19.12
N PRO A 195 -17.11 -4.14 -18.33
CA PRO A 195 -17.74 -4.66 -17.13
C PRO A 195 -18.17 -3.54 -16.18
N ARG A 196 -19.41 -3.61 -15.73
CA ARG A 196 -19.94 -2.70 -14.71
C ARG A 196 -19.51 -3.12 -13.31
N LEU A 197 -19.46 -4.43 -13.05
CA LEU A 197 -18.93 -4.97 -11.80
C LEU A 197 -17.41 -4.94 -11.85
N ASN A 198 -16.79 -4.24 -10.91
CA ASN A 198 -15.34 -4.18 -10.76
C ASN A 198 -14.96 -4.48 -9.30
N LEU A 199 -14.00 -5.38 -9.10
CA LEU A 199 -13.50 -5.78 -7.80
C LEU A 199 -12.00 -5.49 -7.70
N SER A 200 -11.58 -4.92 -6.58
CA SER A 200 -10.18 -4.84 -6.18
C SER A 200 -9.84 -6.03 -5.30
N ILE A 201 -8.72 -6.71 -5.56
CA ILE A 201 -8.26 -7.87 -4.78
C ILE A 201 -6.83 -7.67 -4.28
N LYS A 202 -6.56 -8.10 -3.05
CA LYS A 202 -5.21 -8.13 -2.46
C LYS A 202 -4.68 -9.56 -2.51
N LEU A 203 -3.53 -9.80 -3.12
CA LEU A 203 -3.05 -11.18 -3.30
C LEU A 203 -2.61 -11.82 -1.98
N SER A 204 -2.15 -11.02 -1.01
CA SER A 204 -1.84 -11.52 0.35
C SER A 204 -3.06 -12.15 1.04
N SER A 205 -4.29 -11.77 0.66
CA SER A 205 -5.52 -12.36 1.22
C SER A 205 -5.82 -13.77 0.69
N LEU A 206 -5.09 -14.23 -0.33
CA LEU A 206 -5.30 -15.55 -0.93
C LEU A 206 -4.32 -16.62 -0.44
N TYR A 207 -3.19 -16.20 0.15
CA TYR A 207 -2.11 -17.10 0.55
C TYR A 207 -1.38 -16.57 1.78
N SER A 208 -1.39 -17.34 2.87
CA SER A 208 -0.88 -16.88 4.17
C SER A 208 0.64 -16.88 4.29
N GLN A 209 1.33 -17.68 3.47
CA GLN A 209 2.77 -17.89 3.55
C GLN A 209 3.54 -17.13 2.45
N ILE A 210 2.99 -16.02 1.97
CA ILE A 210 3.65 -15.14 0.98
C ILE A 210 5.00 -14.67 1.54
N THR A 211 6.09 -14.94 0.82
CA THR A 211 7.44 -14.62 1.30
C THR A 211 8.42 -14.25 0.18
N PRO A 212 9.21 -13.16 0.34
CA PRO A 212 10.25 -12.80 -0.62
C PRO A 212 11.45 -13.78 -0.59
N CYS A 213 11.55 -14.66 0.41
CA CYS A 213 12.60 -15.68 0.47
C CYS A 213 12.45 -16.75 -0.61
N ALA A 214 11.20 -17.07 -0.99
CA ALA A 214 10.84 -18.04 -2.02
C ALA A 214 9.76 -17.44 -2.94
N PRO A 215 10.12 -16.41 -3.73
CA PRO A 215 9.13 -15.65 -4.49
C PRO A 215 8.49 -16.51 -5.58
N GLU A 216 9.23 -17.41 -6.23
CA GLU A 216 8.68 -18.30 -7.25
C GLU A 216 7.61 -19.23 -6.70
N HIS A 217 7.82 -19.79 -5.50
CA HIS A 217 6.84 -20.63 -4.83
C HIS A 217 5.61 -19.81 -4.38
N SER A 218 5.83 -18.61 -3.83
CA SER A 218 4.73 -17.71 -3.46
C SER A 218 3.87 -17.34 -4.67
N ILE A 219 4.50 -17.05 -5.81
CA ILE A 219 3.82 -16.76 -7.08
C ILE A 219 2.98 -17.97 -7.51
N GLU A 220 3.56 -19.17 -7.50
CA GLU A 220 2.86 -20.39 -7.88
C GLU A 220 1.60 -20.63 -7.05
N GLN A 221 1.71 -20.56 -5.72
CA GLN A 221 0.59 -20.80 -4.80
C GLN A 221 -0.52 -19.76 -4.97
N ILE A 222 -0.16 -18.48 -5.08
CA ILE A 222 -1.12 -17.40 -5.31
C ILE A 222 -1.82 -17.58 -6.66
N CYS A 223 -1.09 -17.89 -7.73
CA CYS A 223 -1.67 -18.13 -9.05
C CYS A 223 -2.65 -19.31 -9.05
N ILE A 224 -2.41 -20.38 -8.28
CA ILE A 224 -3.37 -21.49 -8.11
C ILE A 224 -4.72 -20.98 -7.58
N LYS A 225 -4.70 -20.11 -6.56
CA LYS A 225 -5.91 -19.54 -5.96
C LYS A 225 -6.53 -18.41 -6.80
N LEU A 226 -5.73 -17.69 -7.60
CA LEU A 226 -6.19 -16.58 -8.42
C LEU A 226 -6.94 -17.04 -9.69
N ARG A 227 -6.48 -18.08 -10.39
CA ARG A 227 -7.10 -18.55 -11.65
C ARG A 227 -8.62 -18.81 -11.55
N PRO A 228 -9.14 -19.52 -10.52
CA PRO A 228 -10.58 -19.71 -10.37
C PRO A 228 -11.37 -18.39 -10.24
N LEU A 229 -10.79 -17.38 -9.58
CA LEU A 229 -11.42 -16.05 -9.45
C LEU A 229 -11.50 -15.36 -10.81
N LEU A 230 -10.43 -15.42 -11.61
CA LEU A 230 -10.40 -14.79 -12.92
C LEU A 230 -11.32 -15.49 -13.93
N ARG A 231 -11.36 -16.83 -13.93
CA ARG A 231 -12.34 -17.59 -14.73
C ARG A 231 -13.77 -17.22 -14.35
N LYS A 232 -14.05 -17.12 -13.04
CA LYS A 232 -15.37 -16.66 -12.58
C LYS A 232 -15.67 -15.26 -13.09
N ALA A 233 -14.71 -14.35 -13.02
CA ALA A 233 -14.85 -12.97 -13.48
C ALA A 233 -15.12 -12.88 -14.99
N MET A 234 -14.47 -13.70 -15.82
CA MET A 234 -14.77 -13.82 -17.25
C MET A 234 -16.22 -14.23 -17.48
N HIS A 235 -16.71 -15.25 -16.76
CA HIS A 235 -18.08 -15.73 -16.90
C HIS A 235 -19.14 -14.73 -16.39
N THR A 236 -18.82 -13.95 -15.37
CA THR A 236 -19.76 -12.98 -14.77
C THR A 236 -19.64 -11.58 -15.36
N ASN A 237 -18.81 -11.39 -16.40
CA ASN A 237 -18.47 -10.08 -16.97
C ASN A 237 -18.05 -9.10 -15.87
N THR A 238 -16.99 -9.44 -15.15
CA THR A 238 -16.45 -8.69 -14.01
C THR A 238 -15.03 -8.26 -14.28
N PHE A 239 -14.71 -7.01 -13.97
CA PHE A 239 -13.36 -6.48 -14.02
C PHE A 239 -12.62 -6.78 -12.71
N ILE A 240 -11.36 -7.23 -12.79
CA ILE A 240 -10.52 -7.49 -11.62
C ILE A 240 -9.31 -6.55 -11.62
N THR A 241 -9.17 -5.77 -10.55
CA THR A 241 -7.94 -5.00 -10.29
C THR A 241 -7.16 -5.66 -9.16
N ILE A 242 -5.90 -6.00 -9.40
CA ILE A 242 -4.99 -6.47 -8.37
C ILE A 242 -4.35 -5.27 -7.69
N ASP A 243 -4.58 -5.12 -6.38
CA ASP A 243 -3.99 -4.06 -5.58
C ASP A 243 -2.54 -4.37 -5.21
N MET A 244 -1.75 -3.31 -5.07
CA MET A 244 -0.36 -3.37 -4.65
C MET A 244 -0.23 -3.07 -3.16
N GLU A 245 0.58 -3.87 -2.47
CA GLU A 245 0.66 -3.91 -1.00
C GLU A 245 2.02 -3.34 -0.54
N GLN A 246 2.55 -3.79 0.61
CA GLN A 246 3.91 -3.44 1.03
C GLN A 246 4.97 -3.89 0.02
N TYR A 247 6.14 -3.24 0.05
CA TYR A 247 7.23 -3.44 -0.89
C TYR A 247 7.72 -4.89 -0.95
N ASP A 248 7.70 -5.59 0.19
CA ASP A 248 8.11 -7.00 0.28
C ASP A 248 7.26 -7.92 -0.61
N PHE A 249 6.02 -7.54 -0.90
CA PHE A 249 5.12 -8.32 -1.76
C PHE A 249 5.15 -7.86 -3.20
N LYS A 250 5.69 -6.68 -3.50
CA LYS A 250 5.62 -6.05 -4.83
C LYS A 250 6.10 -6.96 -5.95
N HIS A 251 7.28 -7.57 -5.79
CA HIS A 251 7.84 -8.46 -6.82
C HIS A 251 7.02 -9.73 -7.02
N ILE A 252 6.41 -10.25 -5.96
CA ILE A 252 5.52 -11.42 -6.01
C ILE A 252 4.23 -11.03 -6.73
N VAL A 253 3.61 -9.90 -6.36
CA VAL A 253 2.38 -9.40 -7.00
C VAL A 253 2.60 -9.13 -8.49
N LEU A 254 3.69 -8.45 -8.84
CA LEU A 254 4.09 -8.25 -10.24
C LEU A 254 4.34 -9.58 -10.96
N GLY A 255 4.99 -10.54 -10.31
CA GLY A 255 5.24 -11.87 -10.86
C GLY A 255 3.93 -12.63 -11.15
N CYS A 256 3.01 -12.65 -10.19
CA CYS A 256 1.68 -13.24 -10.36
C CYS A 256 0.94 -12.59 -11.53
N PHE A 257 0.91 -11.25 -11.58
CA PHE A 257 0.25 -10.51 -12.66
C PHE A 257 0.85 -10.86 -14.02
N LYS A 258 2.18 -10.76 -14.17
CA LYS A 258 2.90 -11.05 -15.43
C LYS A 258 2.71 -12.49 -15.88
N GLN A 259 2.71 -13.45 -14.97
CA GLN A 259 2.48 -14.86 -15.30
C GLN A 259 1.06 -15.05 -15.83
N ILE A 260 0.06 -14.63 -15.07
CA ILE A 260 -1.36 -14.85 -15.37
C ILE A 260 -1.78 -14.20 -16.69
N ILE A 261 -1.37 -12.94 -16.94
CA ILE A 261 -1.75 -12.25 -18.19
C ILE A 261 -1.10 -12.87 -19.44
N MET A 262 -0.14 -13.77 -19.31
CA MET A 262 0.47 -14.44 -20.45
C MET A 262 -0.02 -15.88 -20.63
N GLU A 263 -0.92 -16.36 -19.76
CA GLU A 263 -1.54 -17.67 -19.93
C GLU A 263 -2.58 -17.66 -21.06
N ASP A 264 -2.64 -18.75 -21.84
CA ASP A 264 -3.51 -18.87 -23.02
C ASP A 264 -4.98 -18.50 -22.76
N GLU A 265 -5.50 -18.79 -21.56
CA GLU A 265 -6.89 -18.48 -21.19
C GLU A 265 -7.15 -16.99 -20.90
N PHE A 266 -6.11 -16.21 -20.59
CA PHE A 266 -6.22 -14.80 -20.19
C PHE A 266 -5.52 -13.82 -21.14
N VAL A 267 -4.68 -14.29 -22.08
CA VAL A 267 -3.84 -13.46 -22.95
C VAL A 267 -4.64 -12.43 -23.75
N SER A 268 -5.85 -12.78 -24.18
CA SER A 268 -6.75 -11.88 -24.93
C SER A 268 -7.88 -11.28 -24.06
N TRP A 269 -7.86 -11.47 -22.74
CA TRP A 269 -8.94 -10.99 -21.84
C TRP A 269 -8.63 -9.59 -21.26
N PRO A 270 -9.32 -8.51 -21.69
CA PRO A 270 -8.93 -7.13 -21.36
C PRO A 270 -9.34 -6.64 -19.96
N HIS A 271 -10.14 -7.41 -19.22
CA HIS A 271 -10.80 -6.94 -17.99
C HIS A 271 -10.00 -7.22 -16.71
N ILE A 272 -8.69 -7.00 -16.81
CA ILE A 272 -7.75 -7.17 -15.71
C ILE A 272 -6.87 -5.92 -15.55
N GLY A 273 -6.54 -5.58 -14.31
CA GLY A 273 -5.67 -4.46 -14.01
C GLY A 273 -4.77 -4.67 -12.81
N LEU A 274 -3.80 -3.78 -12.65
CA LEU A 274 -2.79 -3.79 -11.59
C LEU A 274 -2.60 -2.38 -11.04
N ALA A 275 -2.52 -2.24 -9.72
CA ALA A 275 -2.11 -1.00 -9.09
C ALA A 275 -0.59 -0.83 -9.09
N MET A 276 -0.12 0.39 -9.36
CA MET A 276 1.31 0.76 -9.37
C MET A 276 1.51 1.99 -8.47
N GLN A 277 2.58 1.99 -7.67
CA GLN A 277 2.78 2.96 -6.58
C GLN A 277 3.90 3.96 -6.90
N ALA A 278 3.57 5.19 -7.28
CA ALA A 278 4.53 6.22 -7.68
C ALA A 278 5.49 6.68 -6.57
N TYR A 279 5.21 6.40 -5.29
CA TYR A 279 6.14 6.70 -4.20
C TYR A 279 7.38 5.79 -4.18
N LEU A 280 7.40 4.68 -4.94
CA LEU A 280 8.56 3.79 -5.02
C LEU A 280 9.54 4.31 -6.06
N LYS A 281 10.82 4.15 -5.76
CA LYS A 281 11.92 4.59 -6.61
C LYS A 281 12.02 3.82 -7.93
N ASP A 282 11.48 2.61 -7.99
CA ASP A 282 11.59 1.71 -9.13
C ASP A 282 10.31 1.55 -9.97
N THR A 283 9.18 2.15 -9.56
CA THR A 283 7.89 2.05 -10.28
C THR A 283 7.97 2.46 -11.73
N TYR A 284 8.71 3.52 -12.07
CA TYR A 284 8.86 3.94 -13.46
C TYR A 284 9.56 2.88 -14.32
N THR A 285 10.57 2.21 -13.77
CA THR A 285 11.26 1.08 -14.41
C THR A 285 10.35 -0.14 -14.49
N ASP A 286 9.59 -0.44 -13.43
CA ASP A 286 8.65 -1.56 -13.42
C ASP A 286 7.55 -1.40 -14.50
N ILE A 287 7.05 -0.18 -14.72
CA ILE A 287 6.09 0.13 -15.80
C ILE A 287 6.73 -0.13 -17.17
N LYS A 288 7.98 0.29 -17.41
CA LYS A 288 8.67 0.03 -18.68
C LYS A 288 8.83 -1.47 -18.97
N LEU A 289 9.29 -2.23 -17.96
CA LEU A 289 9.43 -3.67 -18.09
C LEU A 289 8.08 -4.37 -18.30
N LEU A 290 7.00 -3.83 -17.74
CA LEU A 290 5.65 -4.32 -18.01
C LEU A 290 5.21 -4.01 -19.44
N LEU A 291 5.49 -2.81 -19.96
CA LEU A 291 5.18 -2.45 -21.35
C LEU A 291 5.85 -3.39 -22.36
N GLU A 292 7.14 -3.70 -22.17
CA GLU A 292 7.88 -4.66 -23.01
C GLU A 292 7.23 -6.06 -23.03
N LEU A 293 6.60 -6.47 -21.93
CA LEU A 293 5.83 -7.71 -21.88
C LEU A 293 4.50 -7.59 -22.62
N LEU A 294 3.79 -6.47 -22.44
CA LEU A 294 2.47 -6.23 -23.01
C LEU A 294 2.51 -6.08 -24.54
N GLU A 295 3.65 -5.73 -25.14
CA GLU A 295 3.84 -5.77 -26.60
C GLU A 295 3.58 -7.16 -27.21
N LYS A 296 3.67 -8.22 -26.40
CA LYS A 296 3.44 -9.62 -26.82
C LYS A 296 2.03 -10.12 -26.48
N ARG A 297 1.16 -9.26 -25.94
CA ARG A 297 -0.18 -9.61 -25.47
C ARG A 297 -1.25 -9.06 -26.42
N ASP A 298 -2.31 -9.82 -26.62
CA ASP A 298 -3.38 -9.49 -27.59
C ASP A 298 -4.41 -8.47 -27.08
N ALA A 299 -4.40 -8.19 -25.77
CA ALA A 299 -5.37 -7.32 -25.12
C ALA A 299 -4.69 -6.34 -24.15
N PRO A 300 -5.22 -5.11 -24.04
CA PRO A 300 -4.69 -4.15 -23.08
C PRO A 300 -4.92 -4.60 -21.64
N VAL A 301 -4.16 -4.01 -20.73
CA VAL A 301 -4.40 -4.12 -19.29
C VAL A 301 -4.69 -2.74 -18.71
N THR A 302 -5.39 -2.67 -17.59
CA THR A 302 -5.54 -1.40 -16.86
C THR A 302 -4.44 -1.23 -15.83
N ILE A 303 -3.77 -0.07 -15.81
CA ILE A 303 -2.86 0.28 -14.73
C ILE A 303 -3.47 1.39 -13.87
N ARG A 304 -3.72 1.08 -12.61
CA ARG A 304 -4.17 2.02 -11.58
C ARG A 304 -2.95 2.68 -10.96
N LEU A 305 -2.66 3.92 -11.35
CA LEU A 305 -1.54 4.67 -10.78
C LEU A 305 -1.96 5.40 -9.50
N VAL A 306 -1.40 4.96 -8.37
CA VAL A 306 -1.54 5.60 -7.05
C VAL A 306 -0.20 6.20 -6.60
N ARG A 307 -0.19 7.02 -5.54
CA ARG A 307 1.06 7.36 -4.84
C ARG A 307 1.61 6.14 -4.09
N GLY A 308 0.87 5.67 -3.10
CA GLY A 308 1.25 4.56 -2.22
C GLY A 308 0.60 4.74 -0.85
N ALA A 309 0.42 3.65 -0.10
CA ALA A 309 -0.33 3.64 1.16
C ALA A 309 0.50 3.18 2.38
N TYR A 310 1.78 2.83 2.18
CA TYR A 310 2.64 2.22 3.21
C TYR A 310 3.89 3.06 3.53
N TRP A 311 3.88 4.37 3.26
CA TRP A 311 5.09 5.20 3.26
C TRP A 311 5.83 5.18 4.61
N ASP A 312 5.12 5.37 5.72
CA ASP A 312 5.71 5.32 7.07
C ASP A 312 6.27 3.93 7.38
N TYR A 313 5.51 2.88 7.04
CA TYR A 313 5.91 1.49 7.23
C TYR A 313 7.22 1.18 6.49
N GLU A 314 7.32 1.52 5.20
CA GLU A 314 8.51 1.24 4.41
C GLU A 314 9.76 1.96 4.94
N ASN A 315 9.61 3.20 5.40
CA ASN A 315 10.72 3.95 5.99
C ASN A 315 11.15 3.40 7.35
N VAL A 316 10.20 3.00 8.20
CA VAL A 316 10.48 2.40 9.51
C VAL A 316 11.18 1.06 9.33
N ILE A 317 10.66 0.18 8.47
CA ILE A 317 11.25 -1.15 8.20
C ILE A 317 12.64 -1.01 7.59
N ALA A 318 12.82 -0.12 6.61
CA ALA A 318 14.14 0.11 6.02
C ALA A 318 15.15 0.61 7.08
N LYS A 319 14.76 1.57 7.91
CA LYS A 319 15.63 2.10 8.98
C LYS A 319 15.97 1.07 10.04
N GLN A 320 15.01 0.24 10.47
CA GLN A 320 15.23 -0.82 11.46
C GLN A 320 16.24 -1.86 10.96
N ASN A 321 16.22 -2.17 9.67
CA ASN A 321 17.10 -3.16 9.05
C ASN A 321 18.36 -2.57 8.41
N ASN A 322 18.59 -1.26 8.58
CA ASN A 322 19.69 -0.51 7.96
C ASN A 322 19.72 -0.65 6.41
N TRP A 323 18.54 -0.75 5.79
CA TRP A 323 18.36 -0.83 4.34
C TRP A 323 18.13 0.56 3.72
N PRO A 324 18.45 0.72 2.43
CA PRO A 324 17.95 1.84 1.66
C PRO A 324 16.41 1.84 1.64
N SER A 325 15.81 2.99 1.93
CA SER A 325 14.36 3.15 1.81
C SER A 325 13.92 2.94 0.35
N PRO A 326 12.92 2.06 0.10
CA PRO A 326 12.40 1.82 -1.25
C PRO A 326 11.52 2.98 -1.76
N VAL A 327 11.06 3.84 -0.85
CA VAL A 327 10.20 4.98 -1.16
C VAL A 327 10.98 6.30 -1.24
N TRP A 328 10.45 7.25 -2.00
CA TRP A 328 10.88 8.64 -1.99
C TRP A 328 10.60 9.27 -0.62
N ILE A 329 11.59 9.94 -0.03
CA ILE A 329 11.45 10.55 1.31
C ILE A 329 10.66 11.85 1.24
N ASN A 330 10.89 12.67 0.22
CA ASN A 330 10.13 13.90 0.07
C ASN A 330 8.88 13.66 -0.76
N LYS A 331 7.76 14.24 -0.33
CA LYS A 331 6.49 14.19 -1.06
C LYS A 331 6.60 14.80 -2.47
N ASN A 332 7.43 15.82 -2.65
CA ASN A 332 7.66 16.42 -3.98
C ASN A 332 8.29 15.43 -4.97
N ASP A 333 9.22 14.59 -4.51
CA ASP A 333 9.83 13.54 -5.34
C ASP A 333 8.79 12.47 -5.74
N THR A 334 7.86 12.13 -4.82
CA THR A 334 6.73 11.25 -5.13
C THR A 334 5.80 11.87 -6.17
N ASP A 335 5.48 13.16 -6.06
CA ASP A 335 4.63 13.86 -7.01
C ASP A 335 5.28 13.99 -8.39
N TYR A 336 6.58 14.30 -8.41
CA TYR A 336 7.38 14.30 -9.64
C TYR A 336 7.34 12.92 -10.31
N ASN A 337 7.63 11.85 -9.55
CA ASN A 337 7.58 10.49 -10.10
C ASN A 337 6.16 10.08 -10.53
N TYR A 338 5.11 10.56 -9.84
CA TYR A 338 3.72 10.32 -10.23
C TYR A 338 3.42 10.93 -11.61
N GLU A 339 3.81 12.18 -11.86
CA GLU A 339 3.62 12.82 -13.16
C GLU A 339 4.43 12.11 -14.27
N HIS A 340 5.66 11.71 -13.97
CA HIS A 340 6.49 10.94 -14.90
C HIS A 340 5.90 9.57 -15.26
N CYS A 341 5.40 8.83 -14.27
CA CYS A 341 4.73 7.55 -14.48
C CYS A 341 3.42 7.76 -15.24
N LEU A 342 2.65 8.79 -14.90
CA LEU A 342 1.37 9.09 -15.55
C LEU A 342 1.56 9.45 -17.03
N HIS A 343 2.57 10.27 -17.34
CA HIS A 343 2.95 10.55 -18.72
C HIS A 343 3.26 9.28 -19.49
N LEU A 344 4.12 8.41 -18.93
CA LEU A 344 4.45 7.13 -19.55
C LEU A 344 3.21 6.27 -19.82
N LEU A 345 2.32 6.12 -18.82
CA LEU A 345 1.11 5.31 -18.94
C LEU A 345 0.13 5.86 -20.00
N LEU A 346 -0.16 7.16 -19.99
CA LEU A 346 -1.09 7.77 -20.95
C LEU A 346 -0.54 7.76 -22.38
N THR A 347 0.78 7.95 -22.56
CA THR A 347 1.42 7.82 -23.88
C THR A 347 1.51 6.37 -24.38
N SER A 348 1.31 5.38 -23.51
CA SER A 348 1.34 3.95 -23.85
C SER A 348 -0.03 3.41 -24.28
N HIS A 349 -1.03 4.28 -24.45
CA HIS A 349 -2.28 3.92 -25.13
C HIS A 349 -1.99 3.42 -26.56
N PRO A 350 -2.69 2.38 -27.07
CA PRO A 350 -3.79 1.66 -26.44
C PRO A 350 -3.37 0.45 -25.60
N VAL A 351 -2.07 0.14 -25.49
CA VAL A 351 -1.55 -1.05 -24.78
C VAL A 351 -1.93 -1.04 -23.30
N ILE A 352 -1.96 0.16 -22.70
CA ILE A 352 -2.42 0.37 -21.33
C ILE A 352 -3.65 1.26 -21.32
N HIS A 353 -4.69 0.82 -20.61
CA HIS A 353 -5.77 1.69 -20.15
C HIS A 353 -5.37 2.32 -18.81
N THR A 354 -5.30 3.65 -18.73
CA THR A 354 -4.76 4.32 -17.53
C THR A 354 -5.89 4.68 -16.55
N ALA A 355 -5.78 4.18 -15.33
CA ALA A 355 -6.64 4.56 -14.20
C ALA A 355 -5.89 5.54 -13.29
N ILE A 356 -6.29 6.81 -13.32
CA ILE A 356 -5.65 7.94 -12.62
C ILE A 356 -6.21 8.03 -11.20
N ALA A 357 -5.54 7.42 -10.23
CA ALA A 357 -6.02 7.36 -8.85
C ALA A 357 -5.36 8.43 -7.95
N SER A 358 -6.06 9.54 -7.70
CA SER A 358 -5.56 10.64 -6.87
C SER A 358 -6.69 11.52 -6.34
N HIS A 359 -6.47 12.11 -5.15
CA HIS A 359 -7.30 13.20 -4.62
C HIS A 359 -6.59 14.56 -4.67
N ASN A 360 -5.36 14.62 -5.19
CA ASN A 360 -4.61 15.87 -5.27
C ASN A 360 -5.11 16.68 -6.49
N PRO A 361 -5.70 17.86 -6.31
CA PRO A 361 -6.21 18.70 -7.40
C PRO A 361 -5.14 19.04 -8.46
N ARG A 362 -3.88 19.25 -8.07
CA ARG A 362 -2.78 19.51 -9.01
C ARG A 362 -2.46 18.28 -9.86
N SER A 363 -2.48 17.07 -9.29
CA SER A 363 -2.29 15.85 -10.07
C SER A 363 -3.44 15.60 -11.04
N ILE A 364 -4.67 15.94 -10.64
CA ILE A 364 -5.86 15.84 -11.51
C ILE A 364 -5.78 16.88 -12.64
N ALA A 365 -5.42 18.13 -12.33
CA ALA A 365 -5.24 19.17 -13.34
C ALA A 365 -4.14 18.82 -14.35
N TYR A 366 -3.03 18.22 -13.89
CA TYR A 366 -2.00 17.68 -14.77
C TYR A 366 -2.52 16.60 -15.70
N ALA A 367 -3.26 15.64 -15.14
CA ALA A 367 -3.84 14.56 -15.92
C ALA A 367 -4.76 15.10 -17.01
N ILE A 368 -5.64 16.07 -16.68
CA ILE A 368 -6.54 16.73 -17.64
C ILE A 368 -5.73 17.41 -18.75
N ALA A 369 -4.76 18.25 -18.40
CA ALA A 369 -3.91 18.94 -19.37
C ALA A 369 -3.19 17.96 -20.30
N LEU A 370 -2.67 16.86 -19.75
CA LEU A 370 -1.99 15.83 -20.52
C LEU A 370 -2.94 15.03 -21.42
N ILE A 371 -4.15 14.71 -20.95
CA ILE A 371 -5.22 14.08 -21.73
C ILE A 371 -5.60 14.95 -22.94
N GLU A 372 -5.79 16.25 -22.72
CA GLU A 372 -6.09 17.23 -23.77
C GLU A 372 -4.92 17.33 -24.77
N HIS A 373 -3.68 17.41 -24.26
CA HIS A 373 -2.48 17.45 -25.08
C HIS A 373 -2.33 16.22 -25.99
N LEU A 374 -2.68 15.04 -25.46
CA LEU A 374 -2.64 13.77 -26.19
C LEU A 374 -3.91 13.49 -27.02
N ASN A 375 -4.92 14.36 -26.96
CA ASN A 375 -6.23 14.19 -27.60
C ASN A 375 -6.94 12.86 -27.26
N LEU A 376 -6.76 12.38 -26.03
CA LEU A 376 -7.37 11.13 -25.58
C LEU A 376 -8.88 11.28 -25.38
N GLN A 377 -9.62 10.24 -25.77
CA GLN A 377 -11.07 10.19 -25.63
C GLN A 377 -11.48 9.72 -24.22
N PRO A 378 -12.69 10.07 -23.72
CA PRO A 378 -13.12 9.74 -22.36
C PRO A 378 -13.17 8.24 -22.00
N ASP A 379 -13.17 7.35 -23.00
CA ASP A 379 -13.18 5.89 -22.83
C ASP A 379 -11.76 5.27 -22.88
N GLN A 380 -10.72 6.09 -22.99
CA GLN A 380 -9.31 5.69 -23.09
C GLN A 380 -8.54 5.82 -21.76
N PHE A 381 -9.19 6.40 -20.75
CA PHE A 381 -8.69 6.56 -19.39
C PHE A 381 -9.86 6.58 -18.41
N GLU A 382 -9.57 6.49 -17.12
CA GLU A 382 -10.55 6.82 -16.09
C GLU A 382 -9.88 7.47 -14.87
N PHE A 383 -10.61 8.34 -14.18
CA PHE A 383 -10.20 8.81 -12.85
C PHE A 383 -10.67 7.84 -11.78
N GLN A 384 -9.92 7.74 -10.69
CA GLN A 384 -10.31 6.94 -9.53
C GLN A 384 -10.09 7.68 -8.21
N MET A 385 -11.07 7.55 -7.31
CA MET A 385 -11.05 8.20 -5.99
C MET A 385 -11.65 7.28 -4.93
N LEU A 386 -11.41 7.56 -3.66
CA LEU A 386 -11.91 6.78 -2.54
C LEU A 386 -13.35 7.19 -2.17
N TYR A 387 -14.11 6.20 -1.71
CA TYR A 387 -15.42 6.44 -1.12
C TYR A 387 -15.31 7.28 0.17
N GLY A 388 -16.24 8.22 0.37
CA GLY A 388 -16.27 9.09 1.55
C GLY A 388 -15.21 10.20 1.59
N MET A 389 -14.44 10.39 0.51
CA MET A 389 -13.37 11.39 0.40
C MET A 389 -13.55 12.29 -0.82
N ALA A 390 -13.20 13.57 -0.65
CA ALA A 390 -13.18 14.58 -1.72
C ALA A 390 -14.46 14.59 -2.58
N ASP A 391 -15.64 14.55 -1.95
CA ASP A 391 -16.92 14.44 -2.66
C ASP A 391 -17.14 15.59 -3.64
N THR A 392 -16.78 16.83 -3.28
CA THR A 392 -16.88 17.99 -4.17
C THR A 392 -16.04 17.82 -5.44
N LEU A 393 -14.82 17.30 -5.32
CA LEU A 393 -13.93 17.01 -6.44
C LEU A 393 -14.48 15.87 -7.33
N LYS A 394 -15.08 14.83 -6.73
CA LYS A 394 -15.73 13.75 -7.48
C LYS A 394 -16.90 14.26 -8.33
N HIS A 395 -17.77 15.06 -7.74
CA HIS A 395 -18.90 15.66 -8.46
C HIS A 395 -18.44 16.62 -9.56
N ALA A 396 -17.39 17.41 -9.31
CA ALA A 396 -16.80 18.28 -10.32
C ALA A 396 -16.29 17.50 -11.54
N LEU A 397 -15.57 16.39 -11.33
CA LEU A 397 -15.12 15.52 -12.43
C LEU A 397 -16.27 14.90 -13.21
N ALA A 398 -17.32 14.44 -12.51
CA ALA A 398 -18.51 13.89 -13.16
C ALA A 398 -19.24 14.95 -14.00
N GLN A 399 -19.35 16.19 -13.52
CA GLN A 399 -19.95 17.31 -14.25
C GLN A 399 -19.13 17.75 -15.47
N LEU A 400 -17.80 17.68 -15.36
CA LEU A 400 -16.88 17.88 -16.48
C LEU A 400 -16.88 16.70 -17.48
N ASN A 401 -17.81 15.75 -17.32
CA ASN A 401 -18.02 14.60 -18.20
C ASN A 401 -16.80 13.65 -18.28
N TYR A 402 -16.03 13.57 -17.19
CA TYR A 402 -14.96 12.58 -17.05
C TYR A 402 -15.49 11.28 -16.44
N ARG A 403 -15.00 10.15 -16.97
CA ARG A 403 -15.27 8.84 -16.38
C ARG A 403 -14.56 8.71 -15.04
N LEU A 404 -15.34 8.52 -13.98
CA LEU A 404 -14.86 8.42 -12.60
C LEU A 404 -15.29 7.09 -11.97
N ARG A 405 -14.36 6.39 -11.33
CA ARG A 405 -14.61 5.18 -10.55
C ARG A 405 -14.29 5.41 -9.08
N VAL A 406 -15.23 5.10 -8.20
CA VAL A 406 -15.04 5.20 -6.75
C VAL A 406 -14.61 3.85 -6.19
N TYR A 407 -13.50 3.81 -5.47
CA TYR A 407 -13.05 2.65 -4.72
C TYR A 407 -13.87 2.55 -3.42
N VAL A 408 -14.71 1.52 -3.33
CA VAL A 408 -15.73 1.33 -2.31
C VAL A 408 -15.35 0.14 -1.44
N PRO A 409 -14.74 0.38 -0.27
CA PRO A 409 -14.46 -0.70 0.67
C PRO A 409 -15.76 -1.11 1.38
N TYR A 410 -15.92 -2.39 1.61
CA TYR A 410 -17.05 -2.93 2.37
C TYR A 410 -16.62 -4.19 3.12
N GLY A 411 -17.27 -4.48 4.24
CA GLY A 411 -16.93 -5.64 5.06
C GLY A 411 -17.17 -5.39 6.54
N ASP A 412 -16.65 -6.27 7.38
CA ASP A 412 -16.89 -6.20 8.82
C ASP A 412 -16.37 -4.90 9.45
N THR A 413 -16.98 -4.54 10.59
CA THR A 413 -16.71 -3.25 11.25
C THR A 413 -15.27 -3.15 11.78
N LEU A 414 -14.70 -4.26 12.24
CA LEU A 414 -13.33 -4.33 12.78
C LEU A 414 -12.28 -3.99 11.70
N PRO A 415 -12.24 -4.70 10.55
CA PRO A 415 -11.42 -4.30 9.40
C PRO A 415 -11.69 -2.87 8.91
N GLY A 416 -12.95 -2.43 8.97
CA GLY A 416 -13.37 -1.07 8.67
C GLY A 416 -12.72 0.02 9.52
N MET A 417 -12.47 -0.25 10.80
CA MET A 417 -11.78 0.68 11.70
C MET A 417 -10.29 0.77 11.40
N ALA A 418 -9.61 -0.35 11.16
CA ALA A 418 -8.21 -0.34 10.74
C ALA A 418 -8.02 0.43 9.42
N TYR A 419 -8.95 0.23 8.48
CA TYR A 419 -8.99 1.01 7.23
C TYR A 419 -9.19 2.51 7.49
N LEU A 420 -10.12 2.88 8.37
CA LEU A 420 -10.36 4.27 8.77
C LEU A 420 -9.10 4.93 9.34
N VAL A 421 -8.37 4.27 10.24
CA VAL A 421 -7.12 4.80 10.82
C VAL A 421 -6.11 5.15 9.72
N ARG A 422 -5.94 4.26 8.74
CA ARG A 422 -5.07 4.51 7.57
C ARG A 422 -5.55 5.71 6.75
N ARG A 423 -6.85 5.83 6.50
CA ARG A 423 -7.42 6.99 5.79
C ARG A 423 -7.23 8.30 6.57
N LEU A 424 -7.35 8.27 7.90
CA LEU A 424 -7.07 9.44 8.73
C LEU A 424 -5.58 9.82 8.67
N LEU A 425 -4.66 8.86 8.74
CA LEU A 425 -3.21 9.12 8.58
C LEU A 425 -2.88 9.71 7.21
N GLU A 426 -3.44 9.15 6.14
CA GLU A 426 -3.28 9.68 4.78
C GLU A 426 -3.86 11.09 4.61
N ASN A 427 -4.87 11.50 5.38
CA ASN A 427 -5.47 12.82 5.21
C ASN A 427 -4.97 13.85 6.24
N SER A 428 -4.27 13.41 7.29
CA SER A 428 -3.79 14.24 8.40
C SER A 428 -2.26 14.43 8.42
N SER A 429 -1.57 13.95 7.40
CA SER A 429 -0.16 14.30 7.22
C SER A 429 -0.07 15.74 6.75
N THR A 430 0.82 16.54 7.36
CA THR A 430 1.07 17.96 7.04
C THR A 430 1.50 18.18 5.58
N GLN A 431 1.82 17.10 4.86
CA GLN A 431 2.25 17.12 3.45
C GLN A 431 1.11 16.76 2.47
N ASN A 432 -0.02 16.27 2.97
CA ASN A 432 -1.18 15.97 2.15
C ASN A 432 -2.05 17.21 2.04
N ILE A 433 -2.15 17.71 0.82
CA ILE A 433 -3.00 18.82 0.35
C ILE A 433 -4.48 18.39 0.41
N LEU A 434 -4.90 17.87 1.56
CA LEU A 434 -6.29 17.68 1.96
C LEU A 434 -6.67 18.62 3.10
N GLU A 435 -5.73 19.45 3.56
CA GLU A 435 -6.03 20.68 4.31
C GLU A 435 -7.06 21.56 3.56
N SER A 436 -7.15 21.45 2.22
CA SER A 436 -8.17 22.13 1.40
C SER A 436 -9.47 21.33 1.20
N GLY A 437 -9.45 20.01 1.36
CA GLY A 437 -10.58 19.12 1.07
C GLY A 437 -11.66 19.08 2.15
N PHE A 438 -11.32 19.52 3.37
CA PHE A 438 -12.28 19.68 4.46
C PHE A 438 -12.71 21.13 4.70
N GLU A 439 -11.99 22.14 4.17
CA GLU A 439 -12.13 23.52 4.66
C GLU A 439 -12.06 24.72 3.71
N SER A 440 -11.61 24.64 2.45
CA SER A 440 -11.44 25.88 1.66
C SER A 440 -12.51 26.06 0.57
N ASN A 441 -13.33 27.10 0.72
CA ASN A 441 -14.36 27.61 -0.22
C ASN A 441 -13.83 28.05 -1.60
N SER A 442 -12.54 27.87 -1.87
CA SER A 442 -11.89 28.13 -3.15
C SER A 442 -10.45 27.59 -3.02
N PHE A 443 -9.92 26.95 -4.07
CA PHE A 443 -8.47 26.80 -4.14
C PHE A 443 -7.89 28.19 -4.37
N ASN A 444 -7.04 28.67 -3.47
CA ASN A 444 -6.40 29.96 -3.66
C ASN A 444 -5.35 29.80 -4.77
N PHE A 445 -5.61 30.38 -5.95
CA PHE A 445 -4.72 30.30 -7.12
C PHE A 445 -3.40 31.06 -6.94
N ASP A 446 -3.31 31.88 -5.89
CA ASP A 446 -2.12 32.68 -5.58
C ASP A 446 -1.09 31.93 -4.73
N ASP A 447 -1.37 30.67 -4.37
CA ASP A 447 -0.44 29.82 -3.64
C ASP A 447 0.25 28.84 -4.60
N HIS A 448 1.54 28.54 -4.39
CA HIS A 448 2.40 27.66 -5.20
C HIS A 448 1.90 26.19 -5.33
N THR A 449 0.65 25.93 -4.91
CA THR A 449 -0.08 24.66 -4.94
C THR A 449 -0.12 24.01 -6.31
N PHE A 450 -0.11 24.80 -7.39
CA PHE A 450 -0.16 24.28 -8.76
C PHE A 450 1.17 24.34 -9.51
N ASP A 451 2.27 24.65 -8.83
CA ASP A 451 3.59 24.60 -9.45
C ASP A 451 3.95 23.16 -9.82
N ALA A 452 4.80 23.02 -10.84
CA ALA A 452 5.31 21.72 -11.22
C ALA A 452 6.19 21.17 -10.09
N PRO A 453 6.00 19.91 -9.67
CA PRO A 453 6.88 19.30 -8.70
C PRO A 453 8.30 19.25 -9.28
N GLU A 454 9.27 19.65 -8.48
CA GLU A 454 10.68 19.60 -8.85
C GLU A 454 11.36 18.48 -8.05
N PRO A 455 12.15 17.61 -8.70
CA PRO A 455 12.90 16.63 -7.96
C PRO A 455 13.84 17.38 -7.03
N SER A 456 13.93 16.94 -5.78
CA SER A 456 14.93 17.48 -4.87
C SER A 456 16.33 17.24 -5.44
N ASP A 457 17.24 18.19 -5.27
CA ASP A 457 18.67 18.01 -5.55
C ASP A 457 19.31 16.86 -4.73
N SER A 458 18.55 16.28 -3.79
CA SER A 458 18.92 15.12 -2.99
C SER A 458 18.84 13.82 -3.80
N PHE A 459 19.64 13.74 -4.88
CA PHE A 459 20.06 12.46 -5.43
C PHE A 459 20.79 11.69 -4.33
N MET A 460 20.06 10.75 -3.71
CA MET A 460 20.58 9.68 -2.85
C MET A 460 21.86 10.03 -2.07
N GLN A 461 21.75 10.92 -1.08
CA GLN A 461 22.65 10.80 0.05
C GLN A 461 21.95 9.92 1.08
N PHE A 462 22.20 8.62 0.98
CA PHE A 462 22.37 7.87 2.22
C PHE A 462 23.51 8.58 2.93
N ILE A 463 23.17 9.48 3.86
CA ILE A 463 24.14 10.05 4.77
C ILE A 463 24.56 8.85 5.61
N ALA A 464 25.67 8.23 5.22
CA ALA A 464 26.40 7.36 6.11
C ALA A 464 26.58 8.18 7.39
N VAL A 465 25.85 7.79 8.43
CA VAL A 465 25.84 8.49 9.71
C VAL A 465 27.30 8.56 10.16
N GLU A 466 27.71 9.76 10.58
CA GLU A 466 29.08 10.08 11.00
C GLU A 466 29.70 8.95 11.84
N ASN A 467 30.93 8.58 11.47
CA ASN A 467 31.77 7.46 11.92
C ASN A 467 32.07 7.38 13.45
N SER A 468 31.09 7.52 14.34
CA SER A 468 31.31 7.45 15.80
C SER A 468 30.25 6.70 16.60
N LYS A 469 29.14 6.26 15.98
CA LYS A 469 28.09 5.50 16.69
C LYS A 469 28.02 4.05 16.20
N PHE A 470 27.71 3.14 17.12
CA PHE A 470 27.46 1.74 16.78
C PHE A 470 26.24 1.65 15.87
N HIS A 471 26.35 0.84 14.81
CA HIS A 471 25.26 0.54 13.89
C HIS A 471 25.16 -0.97 13.69
N ASN A 472 23.93 -1.47 13.65
CA ASN A 472 23.67 -2.85 13.27
C ASN A 472 24.05 -3.09 11.80
N THR A 473 24.68 -4.22 11.52
CA THR A 473 24.89 -4.70 10.16
C THR A 473 23.53 -4.90 9.49
N PRO A 474 23.35 -4.45 8.23
CA PRO A 474 22.10 -4.68 7.51
C PRO A 474 21.83 -6.18 7.36
N LEU A 475 20.57 -6.59 7.54
CA LEU A 475 20.14 -7.95 7.26
C LEU A 475 20.10 -8.19 5.74
N PHE A 476 20.13 -9.46 5.31
CA PHE A 476 19.84 -9.79 3.92
C PHE A 476 18.41 -9.39 3.56
N ARG A 477 18.24 -8.68 2.45
CA ARG A 477 16.96 -8.24 1.92
C ARG A 477 16.55 -9.11 0.74
N PHE A 478 15.83 -10.19 1.02
CA PHE A 478 15.43 -11.16 -0.01
C PHE A 478 14.43 -10.63 -1.04
N THR A 479 13.98 -9.38 -0.97
CA THR A 479 13.28 -8.73 -2.09
C THR A 479 14.21 -8.47 -3.28
N ASP A 480 15.51 -8.24 -3.03
CA ASP A 480 16.52 -8.06 -4.07
C ASP A 480 16.94 -9.42 -4.65
N GLU A 481 16.79 -9.58 -5.95
CA GLU A 481 17.20 -10.80 -6.65
C GLU A 481 18.70 -11.06 -6.54
N LYS A 482 19.54 -10.03 -6.60
CA LYS A 482 21.00 -10.17 -6.48
C LYS A 482 21.38 -10.73 -5.12
N GLU A 483 20.73 -10.28 -4.06
CA GLU A 483 20.95 -10.81 -2.71
C GLU A 483 20.49 -12.27 -2.60
N ARG A 484 19.32 -12.63 -3.16
CA ARG A 484 18.87 -14.04 -3.23
C ARG A 484 19.87 -14.93 -3.96
N GLN A 485 20.38 -14.50 -5.12
CA GLN A 485 21.34 -15.27 -5.91
C GLN A 485 22.69 -15.38 -5.20
N SER A 486 23.17 -14.29 -4.60
CA SER A 486 24.38 -14.30 -3.78
C SER A 486 24.26 -15.29 -2.62
N TYR A 487 23.12 -15.33 -1.94
CA TYR A 487 22.86 -16.27 -0.85
C TYR A 487 22.86 -17.73 -1.32
N LYS A 488 22.21 -18.03 -2.45
CA LYS A 488 22.20 -19.37 -3.07
C LYS A 488 23.61 -19.82 -3.45
N GLU A 489 24.38 -18.94 -4.08
CA GLU A 489 25.75 -19.21 -4.48
C GLU A 489 26.69 -19.38 -3.27
N ALA A 490 26.51 -18.58 -2.21
CA ALA A 490 27.25 -18.72 -0.97
C ALA A 490 27.03 -20.09 -0.33
N ILE A 491 25.78 -20.59 -0.27
CA ILE A 491 25.49 -21.95 0.22
C ILE A 491 26.23 -23.01 -0.61
N LYS A 492 26.22 -22.87 -1.95
CA LYS A 492 26.91 -23.81 -2.85
C LYS A 492 28.41 -23.81 -2.61
N GLN A 493 29.04 -22.64 -2.54
CA GLN A 493 30.47 -22.49 -2.24
C GLN A 493 30.84 -22.99 -0.85
N THR A 494 29.97 -22.81 0.15
CA THR A 494 30.19 -23.35 1.49
C THR A 494 30.14 -24.87 1.48
N LYS A 495 29.24 -25.49 0.70
CA LYS A 495 29.18 -26.96 0.55
C LYS A 495 30.45 -27.55 -0.06
N GLU A 496 31.17 -26.81 -0.92
CA GLU A 496 32.47 -27.25 -1.46
C GLU A 496 33.55 -27.40 -0.36
N LYS A 497 33.33 -26.76 0.80
CA LYS A 497 34.22 -26.83 1.97
C LYS A 497 33.75 -27.86 3.01
N PHE A 498 32.72 -28.65 2.72
CA PHE A 498 32.25 -29.69 3.62
C PHE A 498 33.26 -30.84 3.74
N ALA A 499 33.06 -31.68 4.77
CA ALA A 499 33.93 -32.79 5.15
C ALA A 499 35.39 -32.40 5.48
N GLN A 500 35.66 -31.12 5.72
CA GLN A 500 36.97 -30.66 6.20
C GLN A 500 37.25 -31.12 7.63
N HIS A 501 38.53 -31.23 7.97
CA HIS A 501 38.99 -31.43 9.33
C HIS A 501 39.40 -30.09 9.94
N TYR A 502 38.81 -29.76 11.08
CA TYR A 502 39.07 -28.53 11.84
C TYR A 502 39.96 -28.85 13.05
N PRO A 503 41.24 -28.47 13.02
CA PRO A 503 42.17 -28.71 14.13
C PRO A 503 41.91 -27.76 15.30
N LEU A 504 42.53 -28.03 16.44
CA LEU A 504 42.63 -27.07 17.53
C LEU A 504 43.60 -25.96 17.12
N LEU A 505 43.31 -24.70 17.45
CA LEU A 505 44.23 -23.58 17.23
C LEU A 505 44.71 -23.03 18.58
N ILE A 506 45.94 -23.36 18.97
CA ILE A 506 46.52 -22.93 20.25
C ILE A 506 47.81 -22.18 19.99
N ASN A 507 47.89 -20.93 20.48
CA ASN A 507 49.05 -20.05 20.31
C ASN A 507 49.47 -19.89 18.83
N GLY A 508 48.49 -19.81 17.93
CA GLY A 508 48.71 -19.70 16.48
C GLY A 508 49.20 -20.98 15.80
N LYS A 509 49.19 -22.13 16.48
CA LYS A 509 49.55 -23.43 15.90
C LYS A 509 48.34 -24.34 15.82
N GLU A 510 48.18 -24.99 14.67
CA GLU A 510 47.19 -26.04 14.47
C GLU A 510 47.66 -27.35 15.13
N ILE A 511 46.78 -27.99 15.89
CA ILE A 511 47.04 -29.24 16.60
C ILE A 511 45.91 -30.22 16.25
N ILE A 512 46.28 -31.35 15.66
CA ILE A 512 45.35 -32.45 15.36
C ILE A 512 45.35 -33.42 16.55
N SER A 513 44.19 -33.64 17.16
CA SER A 513 44.03 -34.59 18.25
C SER A 513 43.70 -36.00 17.74
N GLN A 514 43.90 -37.01 18.60
CA GLN A 514 43.54 -38.40 18.28
C GLN A 514 42.02 -38.63 18.25
N GLN A 515 41.26 -37.86 19.03
CA GLN A 515 39.80 -37.91 19.07
C GLN A 515 39.20 -36.78 18.22
N SER A 516 38.09 -37.04 17.55
CA SER A 516 37.35 -36.02 16.80
C SER A 516 35.84 -36.23 16.88
N ILE A 517 35.09 -35.15 16.68
CA ILE A 517 33.62 -35.14 16.58
C ILE A 517 33.24 -34.88 15.13
N SER A 518 32.38 -35.72 14.57
CA SER A 518 31.78 -35.49 13.26
C SER A 518 30.52 -34.63 13.41
N SER A 519 30.45 -33.52 12.69
CA SER A 519 29.28 -32.63 12.61
C SER A 519 28.54 -32.89 11.30
N TYR A 520 27.27 -33.27 11.40
CA TYR A 520 26.40 -33.57 10.26
C TYR A 520 25.36 -32.48 10.07
N ASN A 521 24.88 -32.29 8.84
CA ASN A 521 23.81 -31.35 8.55
C ASN A 521 22.50 -31.81 9.23
N PRO A 522 21.88 -30.98 10.09
CA PRO A 522 20.63 -31.36 10.76
C PRO A 522 19.46 -31.55 9.79
N SER A 523 19.48 -30.92 8.61
CA SER A 523 18.46 -31.06 7.56
C SER A 523 18.71 -32.27 6.65
N ASN A 524 19.92 -32.85 6.68
CA ASN A 524 20.28 -34.07 5.94
C ASN A 524 21.42 -34.81 6.66
N GLN A 525 21.06 -35.77 7.51
CA GLN A 525 22.01 -36.45 8.41
C GLN A 525 23.07 -37.29 7.70
N ASN A 526 22.92 -37.53 6.39
CA ASN A 526 23.94 -38.22 5.58
C ASN A 526 25.03 -37.26 5.05
N GLU A 527 24.85 -35.95 5.21
CA GLU A 527 25.79 -34.93 4.72
C GLU A 527 26.72 -34.48 5.86
N LEU A 528 27.98 -34.93 5.82
CA LEU A 528 29.02 -34.54 6.76
C LEU A 528 29.46 -33.09 6.50
N ILE A 529 29.23 -32.18 7.45
CA ILE A 529 29.70 -30.80 7.37
C ILE A 529 31.21 -30.75 7.62
N GLY A 530 31.70 -31.48 8.62
CA GLY A 530 33.12 -31.53 8.93
C GLY A 530 33.42 -32.34 10.19
N THR A 531 34.70 -32.52 10.44
CA THR A 531 35.19 -33.20 11.65
C THR A 531 36.00 -32.21 12.47
N VAL A 532 35.80 -32.15 13.78
CA VAL A 532 36.49 -31.22 14.68
C VAL A 532 37.34 -32.00 15.66
N SER A 533 38.62 -31.61 15.79
CA SER A 533 39.53 -32.17 16.79
C SER A 533 39.01 -31.93 18.22
N CYS A 534 39.00 -32.96 19.07
CA CYS A 534 38.65 -32.86 20.49
C CYS A 534 39.88 -32.48 21.33
N ALA A 535 39.76 -31.40 22.10
CA ALA A 535 40.78 -31.04 23.08
C ALA A 535 40.86 -32.08 24.21
N THR A 536 42.08 -32.46 24.58
CA THR A 536 42.36 -33.21 25.81
C THR A 536 42.62 -32.21 26.94
N GLN A 537 42.77 -32.72 28.17
CA GLN A 537 43.17 -31.89 29.31
C GLN A 537 44.52 -31.19 29.04
N ASP A 538 45.52 -31.90 28.51
CA ASP A 538 46.83 -31.32 28.19
C ASP A 538 46.74 -30.18 27.17
N HIS A 539 45.87 -30.31 26.16
CA HIS A 539 45.61 -29.24 25.20
C HIS A 539 44.98 -28.02 25.88
N ALA A 540 44.06 -28.21 26.83
CA ALA A 540 43.47 -27.12 27.59
C ALA A 540 44.50 -26.40 28.47
N ASP A 541 45.40 -27.14 29.12
CA ASP A 541 46.50 -26.56 29.92
C ASP A 541 47.46 -25.75 29.05
N LEU A 542 47.82 -26.26 27.87
CA LEU A 542 48.61 -25.53 26.87
C LEU A 542 47.93 -24.21 26.46
N ALA A 543 46.61 -24.24 26.22
CA ALA A 543 45.83 -23.05 25.85
C ALA A 543 45.78 -22.01 26.97
N LEU A 544 45.60 -22.43 28.22
CA LEU A 544 45.61 -21.54 29.39
C LEU A 544 46.98 -20.89 29.59
N HIS A 545 48.07 -21.65 29.47
CA HIS A 545 49.42 -21.10 29.55
C HIS A 545 49.70 -20.09 28.42
N ALA A 546 49.27 -20.39 27.20
CA ALA A 546 49.40 -19.47 26.07
C ALA A 546 48.60 -18.17 26.29
N ALA A 547 47.34 -18.27 26.70
CA ALA A 547 46.47 -17.12 26.98
C ALA A 547 47.04 -16.23 28.09
N SER A 548 47.48 -16.81 29.21
CA SER A 548 48.08 -16.08 30.34
C SER A 548 49.37 -15.36 29.96
N SER A 549 50.21 -16.01 29.14
CA SER A 549 51.45 -15.42 28.64
C SER A 549 51.19 -14.24 27.69
N SER A 550 50.22 -14.39 26.78
CA SER A 550 49.83 -13.36 25.82
C SER A 550 49.06 -12.20 26.45
N PHE A 551 48.30 -12.45 27.53
CA PHE A 551 47.52 -11.43 28.23
C PHE A 551 48.37 -10.24 28.70
N LYS A 552 49.62 -10.49 29.10
CA LYS A 552 50.55 -9.43 29.54
C LYS A 552 50.78 -8.36 28.48
N LYS A 553 50.81 -8.76 27.19
CA LYS A 553 50.94 -7.86 26.04
C LYS A 553 49.59 -7.34 25.56
N TRP A 554 48.57 -8.21 25.51
CA TRP A 554 47.23 -7.87 25.02
C TRP A 554 46.58 -6.75 25.85
N ARG A 555 46.73 -6.78 27.18
CA ARG A 555 46.11 -5.79 28.07
C ARG A 555 46.65 -4.36 27.93
N THR A 556 47.77 -4.17 27.23
CA THR A 556 48.41 -2.87 27.00
C THR A 556 48.38 -2.49 25.52
N TYR A 557 47.60 -3.21 24.72
CA TYR A 557 47.42 -2.91 23.30
C TYR A 557 46.33 -1.82 23.19
N ASP A 558 46.74 -0.61 22.80
CA ASP A 558 45.85 0.52 22.50
C ASP A 558 45.15 0.33 21.15
#